data_AF-A0A6V7VDN4-F1
#
_entry.id   AF-A0A6V7VDN4-F1
#
_cell.length_a   1.000
_cell.length_b   1.000
_cell.length_c   1.000
_cell.angle_alpha   90.00
_cell.angle_beta   90.00
_cell.angle_gamma   90.00
#
_symmetry.space_group_name_H-M   'P 1'
#
loop_
_entity.id
_entity.type
_entity.pdbx_description
1 polymer ?
#
loop_
_entity_poly.entity_id
_entity_poly.type
_entity_poly.pdbx_seq_one_letter_code
_entity_poly.pdbx_strand_id
1 'polypeptide(L)'
;TWNPSWSVSTIIMGLISFMNENSPTLGSLLTSDYERRILARRSREFNLKSPQFCEVFSELAEQIRCELEEERALNAESNSGNENVNNQTTRPSSSSITANLLMVTGVVILIFAVRYVVLNATSA
;
A
#
# COMPACT_ATOMS: atom_id res chain seq x y z
N THR A 1 -22.12 -23.04 22.89
CA THR A 1 -22.28 -23.24 24.34
C THR A 1 -20.95 -23.03 25.03
N TRP A 2 -20.85 -22.13 26.01
CA TRP A 2 -19.62 -21.95 26.80
C TRP A 2 -19.43 -23.17 27.71
N ASN A 3 -18.28 -23.82 27.62
CA ASN A 3 -17.90 -24.90 28.52
C ASN A 3 -16.74 -24.42 29.41
N PRO A 4 -16.94 -24.26 30.73
CA PRO A 4 -15.90 -23.79 31.64
C PRO A 4 -14.70 -24.75 31.75
N SER A 5 -14.81 -25.98 31.24
CA SER A 5 -13.69 -26.93 31.14
C SER A 5 -12.78 -26.70 29.94
N TRP A 6 -13.06 -25.71 29.07
CA TRP A 6 -12.18 -25.41 27.95
C TRP A 6 -10.86 -24.79 28.40
N SER A 7 -9.76 -25.35 27.88
CA SER A 7 -8.42 -24.81 28.10
C SER A 7 -8.23 -23.50 27.33
N VAL A 8 -7.26 -22.67 27.74
CA VAL A 8 -6.85 -21.46 26.99
C VAL A 8 -6.50 -21.80 25.55
N SER A 9 -5.82 -22.92 25.31
CA SER A 9 -5.49 -23.40 23.96
C SER A 9 -6.75 -23.64 23.12
N THR A 10 -7.76 -24.29 23.70
CA THR A 10 -9.06 -24.53 23.03
C THR A 10 -9.77 -23.22 22.68
N ILE A 11 -9.73 -22.23 23.57
CA ILE A 11 -10.33 -20.92 23.34
C ILE A 11 -9.60 -20.18 22.20
N ILE A 12 -8.27 -20.16 22.22
CA ILE A 12 -7.45 -19.55 21.16
C ILE A 12 -7.70 -20.25 19.82
N MET A 13 -7.76 -21.58 19.80
CA MET A 13 -8.06 -22.36 18.59
C MET A 13 -9.44 -22.00 18.03
N GLY A 14 -10.45 -21.87 18.90
CA GLY A 14 -11.79 -21.43 18.50
C GLY A 14 -11.79 -20.02 17.92
N LEU A 15 -11.03 -19.10 18.51
CA LEU A 15 -10.87 -17.74 18.00
C LEU A 15 -10.21 -17.72 16.61
N ILE A 16 -9.17 -18.52 16.39
CA ILE A 16 -8.50 -18.62 15.08
C ILE A 16 -9.45 -19.21 14.03
N SER A 17 -10.19 -20.28 14.37
CA SER A 17 -11.21 -20.84 13.46
C SER A 17 -12.21 -19.76 13.06
N PHE A 18 -12.70 -19.01 14.03
CA PHE A 18 -13.67 -17.94 13.83
C PHE A 18 -13.12 -16.77 13.00
N MET A 19 -11.87 -16.35 13.20
CA MET A 19 -11.24 -15.29 12.39
C MET A 19 -11.07 -15.66 10.92
N ASN A 20 -11.17 -16.95 10.57
CA ASN A 20 -11.14 -17.44 9.19
C ASN A 20 -12.53 -17.61 8.57
N GLU A 21 -13.61 -17.43 9.35
CA GLU A 21 -14.97 -17.46 8.84
C GLU A 21 -15.41 -16.07 8.35
N ASN A 22 -16.35 -16.04 7.39
CA ASN A 22 -16.95 -14.80 6.88
C ASN A 22 -18.34 -14.52 7.49
N SER A 23 -18.70 -15.23 8.57
CA SER A 23 -19.98 -15.06 9.22
C SER A 23 -20.02 -13.69 9.95
N PRO A 24 -21.03 -12.84 9.69
CA PRO A 24 -21.10 -11.52 10.31
C PRO A 24 -21.35 -11.67 11.80
N THR A 25 -20.47 -11.08 12.59
CA THR A 25 -20.50 -11.15 14.05
C THR A 25 -20.22 -9.79 14.68
N LEU A 26 -20.47 -9.68 15.98
CA LEU A 26 -20.27 -8.42 16.69
C LEU A 26 -18.81 -7.98 16.61
N GLY A 27 -18.57 -6.78 16.08
CA GLY A 27 -17.23 -6.23 15.89
C GLY A 27 -16.49 -6.75 14.65
N SER A 28 -17.10 -7.62 13.84
CA SER A 28 -16.54 -8.02 12.55
C SER A 28 -16.58 -6.89 11.53
N LEU A 29 -15.61 -6.90 10.62
CA LEU A 29 -15.55 -5.99 9.47
C LEU A 29 -15.38 -6.83 8.21
N LEU A 30 -16.26 -6.60 7.23
CA LEU A 30 -16.11 -7.19 5.90
C LEU A 30 -15.19 -6.29 5.07
N THR A 31 -14.06 -6.84 4.63
CA THR A 31 -13.07 -6.17 3.77
C THR A 31 -12.69 -7.09 2.61
N SER A 32 -12.13 -6.51 1.55
CA SER A 32 -11.65 -7.32 0.42
C SER A 32 -10.44 -8.17 0.79
N ASP A 33 -10.27 -9.31 0.11
CA ASP A 33 -9.09 -10.17 0.27
C ASP A 33 -7.78 -9.41 -0.01
N TYR A 34 -7.85 -8.47 -0.94
CA TYR A 34 -6.72 -7.59 -1.28
C TYR A 34 -6.30 -6.72 -0.10
N GLU A 35 -7.26 -6.06 0.56
CA GLU A 35 -7.00 -5.25 1.75
C GLU A 35 -6.46 -6.11 2.90
N ARG A 36 -7.03 -7.30 3.13
CA ARG A 36 -6.54 -8.22 4.16
C ARG A 36 -5.08 -8.62 3.92
N ARG A 37 -4.69 -8.91 2.68
CA ARG A 37 -3.30 -9.22 2.32
C ARG A 37 -2.35 -8.03 2.53
N ILE A 38 -2.81 -6.81 2.24
CA ILE A 38 -2.02 -5.60 2.52
C ILE A 38 -1.82 -5.42 4.02
N LEU A 39 -2.88 -5.54 4.81
CA LEU A 39 -2.83 -5.41 6.26
C LEU A 39 -1.95 -6.50 6.88
N ALA A 40 -2.01 -7.74 6.38
CA ALA A 40 -1.13 -8.82 6.81
C ALA A 40 0.36 -8.52 6.54
N ARG A 41 0.69 -7.87 5.42
CA ARG A 41 2.08 -7.43 5.18
C ARG A 41 2.50 -6.31 6.13
N ARG A 42 1.62 -5.33 6.35
CA ARG A 42 1.89 -4.17 7.22
C ARG A 42 1.92 -4.52 8.71
N SER A 43 1.22 -5.58 9.13
CA SER A 43 1.13 -5.97 10.54
C SER A 43 2.49 -6.34 11.14
N ARG A 44 3.41 -6.87 10.32
CA ARG A 44 4.81 -7.16 10.71
C ARG A 44 5.51 -5.93 11.28
N GLU A 45 5.58 -4.85 10.49
CA GLU A 45 6.20 -3.59 10.93
C GLU A 45 5.41 -2.90 12.04
N PHE A 46 4.07 -3.05 12.05
CA PHE A 46 3.23 -2.52 13.11
C PHE A 46 3.53 -3.19 14.46
N ASN A 47 3.62 -4.52 14.50
CA ASN A 47 3.87 -5.29 15.71
C ASN A 47 5.26 -5.00 16.30
N LEU A 48 6.28 -4.87 15.44
CA LEU A 48 7.65 -4.54 15.88
C LEU A 48 7.79 -3.16 16.54
N LYS A 49 6.84 -2.24 16.34
CA LYS A 49 6.83 -0.95 17.03
C LYS A 49 6.36 -1.04 18.47
N SER A 50 5.74 -2.16 18.86
CA SER A 50 5.27 -2.38 20.24
C SER A 50 6.37 -3.05 21.06
N PRO A 51 6.89 -2.38 22.13
CA PRO A 51 7.89 -2.99 23.01
C PRO A 51 7.36 -4.25 23.69
N GLN A 52 6.08 -4.25 24.10
CA GLN A 52 5.45 -5.39 24.74
C GLN A 52 5.38 -6.61 23.81
N PHE A 53 5.11 -6.39 22.50
CA PHE A 53 5.13 -7.49 21.54
C PHE A 53 6.53 -8.08 21.42
N CYS A 54 7.56 -7.23 21.34
CA CYS A 54 8.96 -7.67 21.23
C CYS A 54 9.43 -8.39 22.51
N GLU A 55 8.89 -8.03 23.66
CA GLU A 55 9.21 -8.68 24.94
C GLU A 55 8.54 -10.05 25.07
N VAL A 56 7.23 -10.13 24.81
CA VAL A 56 6.46 -11.36 24.98
C VAL A 56 6.73 -12.39 23.87
N PHE A 57 7.00 -11.92 22.65
CA PHE A 57 7.20 -12.75 21.45
C PHE A 57 8.57 -12.49 20.81
N SER A 58 9.63 -12.51 21.60
CA SER A 58 10.99 -12.16 21.15
C SER A 58 11.48 -13.00 19.96
N GLU A 59 11.30 -14.32 19.99
CA GLU A 59 11.66 -15.22 18.88
C GLU A 59 10.95 -14.82 17.58
N LEU A 60 9.64 -14.59 17.65
CA LEU A 60 8.85 -14.16 16.50
C LEU A 60 9.24 -12.76 16.02
N ALA A 61 9.59 -11.85 16.92
CA ALA A 61 10.05 -10.51 16.57
C ALA A 61 11.37 -10.56 15.80
N GLU A 62 12.33 -11.39 16.23
CA GLU A 62 13.58 -11.60 15.48
C GLU A 62 13.32 -12.23 14.11
N GLN A 63 12.46 -13.26 14.03
CA GLN A 63 12.07 -13.85 12.75
C GLN A 63 11.51 -12.79 11.79
N ILE A 64 10.58 -11.95 12.25
CA ILE A 64 9.98 -10.90 11.43
C ILE A 64 11.05 -9.91 10.95
N ARG A 65 12.01 -9.53 11.80
CA ARG A 65 13.11 -8.63 11.43
C ARG A 65 13.99 -9.23 10.33
N CYS A 66 14.42 -10.48 10.50
CA CYS A 66 15.21 -11.19 9.49
C CYS A 66 14.49 -11.24 8.13
N GLU A 67 13.22 -11.64 8.12
CA GLU A 67 12.42 -11.70 6.89
C GLU A 67 12.25 -10.30 6.25
N LEU A 68 12.15 -9.22 7.03
CA LEU A 68 12.02 -7.86 6.48
C LEU A 68 13.33 -7.37 5.88
N GLU A 69 14.47 -7.74 6.48
CA GLU A 69 15.80 -7.43 5.95
C GLU A 69 16.06 -8.16 4.63
N GLU A 70 15.70 -9.45 4.56
CA GLU A 70 15.79 -10.25 3.33
C GLU A 70 14.93 -9.65 2.20
N GLU A 71 13.66 -9.34 2.48
CA GLU A 71 12.77 -8.69 1.51
C GLU A 71 13.32 -7.34 1.02
N ARG A 72 13.95 -6.54 1.90
CA ARG A 72 14.56 -5.26 1.53
C ARG A 72 15.81 -5.45 0.66
N ALA A 73 16.65 -6.45 0.95
CA ALA A 73 17.82 -6.76 0.14
C ALA A 73 17.43 -7.18 -1.28
N LEU A 74 16.46 -8.10 -1.42
CA LEU A 74 15.95 -8.55 -2.73
C LEU A 74 15.33 -7.41 -3.54
N ASN A 75 14.62 -6.49 -2.88
CA ASN A 75 14.06 -5.31 -3.54
C ASN A 75 15.13 -4.29 -3.98
N ALA A 76 16.25 -4.19 -3.26
CA ALA A 76 17.35 -3.30 -3.64
C ALA A 76 18.12 -3.83 -4.87
N GLU A 77 18.32 -5.14 -4.95
CA GLU A 77 18.98 -5.80 -6.09
C GLU A 77 18.15 -5.68 -7.37
N SER A 78 16.84 -5.93 -7.28
CA SER A 78 15.93 -5.80 -8.42
C SER A 78 15.83 -4.36 -8.96
N ASN A 79 16.04 -3.35 -8.12
CA ASN A 79 16.05 -1.94 -8.53
C ASN A 79 17.38 -1.49 -9.17
N SER A 80 18.48 -2.21 -8.93
CA SER A 80 19.81 -1.90 -9.49
C SER A 80 20.06 -2.53 -10.87
N GLY A 81 19.24 -3.51 -11.28
CA GLY A 81 19.37 -4.23 -12.56
C GLY A 81 18.71 -3.55 -13.78
N ASN A 82 18.08 -2.38 -13.63
CA ASN A 82 17.28 -1.76 -14.68
C ASN A 82 17.95 -0.58 -15.41
N GLU A 83 19.26 -0.35 -15.21
CA GLU A 83 19.98 0.76 -15.88
C GLU A 83 20.86 0.33 -17.07
N ASN A 84 20.89 -0.93 -17.51
CA ASN A 84 21.77 -1.33 -18.63
C ASN A 84 21.25 -2.48 -19.51
N VAL A 85 20.18 -2.31 -20.31
CA VAL A 85 20.00 -3.05 -21.59
C VAL A 85 19.20 -2.24 -22.62
N ASN A 86 19.95 -1.64 -23.54
CA ASN A 86 19.76 -1.57 -25.01
C ASN A 86 18.62 -0.74 -25.65
N ASN A 87 19.08 0.23 -26.46
CA ASN A 87 18.42 0.82 -27.61
C ASN A 87 17.70 -0.23 -28.48
N GLN A 88 16.38 -0.30 -28.38
CA GLN A 88 15.51 -0.79 -29.47
C GLN A 88 14.11 -0.17 -29.30
N THR A 89 13.79 0.70 -30.25
CA THR A 89 12.47 1.22 -30.63
C THR A 89 11.26 0.53 -29.98
N THR A 90 10.82 1.01 -28.82
CA THR A 90 9.41 0.98 -28.42
C THR A 90 9.13 2.20 -27.54
N ARG A 91 8.11 2.95 -27.93
CA ARG A 91 7.69 4.22 -27.31
C ARG A 91 7.49 4.03 -25.79
N PRO A 92 8.14 4.82 -24.92
CA PRO A 92 7.77 4.81 -23.51
C PRO A 92 6.34 5.32 -23.36
N SER A 93 5.59 4.75 -22.42
CA SER A 93 4.24 5.12 -21.97
C SER A 93 4.22 6.51 -21.30
N SER A 94 4.66 7.50 -22.07
CA SER A 94 4.62 8.94 -21.85
C SER A 94 3.20 9.51 -21.88
N SER A 95 2.16 8.67 -22.09
CA SER A 95 0.78 9.11 -22.25
C SER A 95 0.26 9.87 -21.02
N SER A 96 0.55 9.42 -19.80
CA SER A 96 0.01 10.06 -18.60
C SER A 96 0.65 11.42 -18.29
N ILE A 97 1.99 11.52 -18.38
CA ILE A 97 2.70 12.78 -18.11
C ILE A 97 2.49 13.77 -19.27
N THR A 98 2.53 13.31 -20.52
CA THR A 98 2.29 14.18 -21.70
C THR A 98 0.85 14.67 -21.73
N ALA A 99 -0.13 13.84 -21.36
CA ALA A 99 -1.54 14.28 -21.28
C ALA A 99 -1.75 15.33 -20.17
N ASN A 100 -1.18 15.11 -18.99
CA ASN A 100 -1.25 16.10 -17.91
C ASN A 100 -0.55 17.42 -18.29
N LEU A 101 0.61 17.34 -18.94
CA LEU A 101 1.33 18.52 -19.43
C LEU A 101 0.52 19.25 -20.51
N LEU A 102 -0.05 18.54 -21.48
CA LEU A 102 -0.84 19.13 -22.56
C LEU A 102 -2.11 19.82 -22.02
N MET A 103 -2.79 19.19 -21.05
CA MET A 103 -3.93 19.79 -20.36
C MET A 103 -3.55 21.09 -19.64
N VAL A 104 -2.47 21.07 -18.84
CA VAL A 104 -2.00 22.27 -18.12
C VAL A 104 -1.59 23.37 -19.09
N THR A 105 -0.85 23.02 -20.16
CA THR A 105 -0.38 23.99 -21.15
C THR A 105 -1.56 24.63 -21.90
N GLY A 106 -2.59 23.85 -22.26
CA GLY A 106 -3.80 24.35 -22.90
C GLY A 106 -4.58 25.34 -22.02
N VAL A 107 -4.74 25.03 -20.73
CA VAL A 107 -5.42 25.93 -19.78
C VAL A 107 -4.69 27.26 -19.63
N VAL A 108 -3.36 27.24 -19.56
CA VAL A 108 -2.54 28.46 -19.46
C VAL A 108 -2.72 29.35 -20.70
N ILE A 109 -2.65 28.77 -21.90
CA ILE A 109 -2.84 29.51 -23.16
C ILE A 109 -4.23 30.16 -23.22
N LEU A 110 -5.28 29.42 -22.83
CA LEU A 110 -6.65 29.94 -22.79
C LEU A 110 -6.79 31.16 -21.87
N ILE A 111 -6.20 31.09 -20.67
CA ILE A 111 -6.23 32.20 -19.71
C ILE A 111 -5.55 33.44 -20.29
N PHE A 112 -4.40 33.30 -20.94
CA PHE A 112 -3.70 34.41 -21.58
C PHE A 112 -4.49 35.00 -22.75
N ALA A 113 -5.13 34.16 -23.56
CA ALA A 113 -5.96 34.61 -24.68
C ALA A 113 -7.18 35.42 -24.21
N VAL A 114 -7.88 34.94 -23.17
CA VAL A 114 -9.00 35.68 -22.55
C VAL A 114 -8.52 37.02 -21.99
N ARG A 115 -7.41 37.02 -21.26
CA ARG A 115 -6.82 38.26 -20.73
C ARG A 115 -6.48 39.24 -21.86
N TYR A 116 -5.87 38.76 -22.93
CA TYR A 116 -5.51 39.59 -24.09
C TYR A 116 -6.74 40.22 -24.74
N VAL A 117 -7.79 39.43 -24.98
CA VAL A 117 -9.04 39.93 -25.57
C VAL A 117 -9.72 40.96 -24.66
N VAL A 118 -9.80 40.70 -23.35
CA VAL A 118 -10.40 41.65 -22.41
C VAL A 118 -9.61 42.96 -22.37
N LEU A 119 -8.27 42.89 -22.27
CA LEU A 119 -7.43 44.09 -22.29
C LEU A 119 -7.58 44.88 -23.59
N ASN A 120 -7.66 44.20 -24.72
CA ASN A 120 -7.84 44.84 -26.02
C ASN A 120 -9.25 45.44 -26.17
N ALA A 121 -10.28 44.81 -25.59
CA ALA A 121 -11.65 45.32 -25.59
C ALA A 121 -11.86 46.50 -24.62
N THR A 122 -11.10 46.58 -23.54
CA THR A 122 -11.12 47.73 -22.61
C THR A 122 -10.24 48.90 -23.05
N SER A 123 -9.34 48.69 -24.01
CA SER A 123 -8.43 49.72 -24.55
C SER A 123 -8.95 50.39 -25.82
N ALA A 124 -10.18 50.04 -26.25
CA ALA A 124 -10.92 50.68 -27.33
C ALA A 124 -12.11 51.47 -26.76
#